data_AF-A0A0Q0VVT3-F1
#
_entry.id   AF-A0A0Q0VVT3-F1
#
_cell.length_a   1.000
_cell.length_b   1.000
_cell.length_c   1.000
_cell.angle_alpha   90.00
_cell.angle_beta   90.00
_cell.angle_gamma   90.00
#
_symmetry.space_group_name_H-M   'P 1'
#
loop_
_entity.id
_entity.type
_entity.pdbx_description
1 polymer ?
#
loop_
_entity_poly.entity_id
_entity_poly.type
_entity_poly.pdbx_seq_one_letter_code
_entity_poly.pdbx_strand_id
1 'polypeptide(L)'
;MTVNRDLQKKMKERIDNLFATYGGNSGLLMGELASLGFVQKGGNIAAKTLEHTNLELFLIIGYAQDGSIANYEIIPFAEMKLSRKEG
;
A
#
# COMPACT_ATOMS: atom_id res chain seq x y z
N MET A 1 -5.80 -4.62 -19.76
CA MET A 1 -7.08 -4.63 -19.02
C MET A 1 -7.41 -3.19 -18.67
N THR A 2 -8.67 -2.76 -18.75
CA THR A 2 -9.05 -1.41 -18.29
C THR A 2 -9.26 -1.46 -16.78
N VAL A 3 -8.43 -0.77 -16.01
CA VAL A 3 -8.61 -0.68 -14.55
C VAL A 3 -9.91 0.05 -14.24
N ASN A 4 -10.72 -0.54 -13.37
CA ASN A 4 -11.94 0.09 -12.87
C ASN A 4 -11.57 1.18 -11.85
N ARG A 5 -11.66 2.45 -12.26
CA ARG A 5 -11.26 3.61 -11.45
C ARG A 5 -12.09 3.77 -10.18
N ASP A 6 -13.37 3.43 -10.21
CA ASP A 6 -14.24 3.47 -9.03
C ASP A 6 -13.82 2.43 -7.99
N LEU A 7 -13.47 1.21 -8.42
CA LEU A 7 -12.94 0.19 -7.52
C LEU A 7 -11.57 0.59 -6.96
N GLN A 8 -10.72 1.21 -7.77
CA GLN A 8 -9.43 1.72 -7.32
C GLN A 8 -9.59 2.81 -6.24
N LYS A 9 -10.53 3.75 -6.43
CA LYS A 9 -10.84 4.79 -5.44
C LYS A 9 -11.37 4.19 -4.13
N LYS A 10 -12.34 3.26 -4.21
CA LYS A 10 -12.86 2.57 -3.03
C LYS A 10 -11.79 1.78 -2.28
N MET A 11 -10.84 1.19 -3.02
CA MET A 11 -9.72 0.47 -2.40
C MET A 11 -8.80 1.43 -1.64
N LYS A 12 -8.50 2.61 -2.19
CA LYS A 12 -7.73 3.65 -1.49
C LYS A 12 -8.42 4.06 -0.18
N GLU A 13 -9.71 4.41 -0.24
CA GLU A 13 -10.50 4.78 0.95
C GLU A 13 -10.53 3.65 2.00
N ARG A 14 -10.62 2.39 1.56
CA ARG A 14 -10.59 1.23 2.46
C ARG A 14 -9.23 1.09 3.14
N ILE A 15 -8.15 1.33 2.43
CA ILE A 15 -6.79 1.28 2.98
C ILE A 15 -6.59 2.41 3.99
N ASP A 16 -7.05 3.63 3.70
CA ASP A 16 -6.99 4.74 4.65
C ASP A 16 -7.68 4.39 5.98
N ASN A 17 -8.85 3.77 5.91
CA ASN A 17 -9.57 3.28 7.09
C ASN A 17 -8.81 2.17 7.83
N LEU A 18 -8.16 1.25 7.12
CA LEU A 18 -7.35 0.20 7.74
C LEU A 18 -6.16 0.78 8.50
N PHE A 19 -5.45 1.76 7.93
CA PHE A 19 -4.34 2.42 8.61
C PHE A 19 -4.79 3.22 9.83
N ALA A 20 -5.94 3.88 9.76
CA ALA A 20 -6.52 4.56 10.92
C ALA A 20 -6.92 3.58 12.04
N THR A 21 -7.38 2.37 11.68
CA THR A 21 -7.85 1.37 12.65
C THR A 21 -6.70 0.55 13.24
N TYR A 22 -5.74 0.13 12.41
CA TYR A 22 -4.72 -0.86 12.74
C TYR A 22 -3.28 -0.31 12.64
N GLY A 23 -3.08 1.00 12.48
CA GLY A 23 -1.74 1.60 12.35
C GLY A 23 -0.78 1.25 13.50
N GLY A 24 -1.31 1.05 14.71
CA GLY A 24 -0.54 0.59 15.87
C GLY A 24 -0.24 -0.92 15.92
N ASN A 25 -0.84 -1.72 15.02
CA ASN A 25 -0.65 -3.16 14.94
C ASN A 25 -0.34 -3.58 13.50
N SER A 26 0.94 -3.52 13.15
CA SER A 26 1.43 -3.82 11.80
C SER A 26 1.14 -5.27 11.36
N GLY A 27 1.08 -6.22 12.29
CA GLY A 27 0.75 -7.62 11.99
C GLY A 27 -0.69 -7.78 11.47
N LEU A 28 -1.66 -7.21 12.19
CA LEU A 28 -3.07 -7.24 11.77
C LEU A 28 -3.27 -6.48 10.46
N LEU A 29 -2.66 -5.30 10.31
CA LEU A 29 -2.75 -4.54 9.07
C LEU A 29 -2.26 -5.34 7.87
N MET A 30 -1.11 -6.01 7.98
CA MET A 30 -0.57 -6.81 6.88
C MET A 30 -1.48 -7.98 6.51
N GLY A 31 -2.14 -8.61 7.50
CA GLY A 31 -3.14 -9.66 7.26
C GLY A 31 -4.38 -9.15 6.52
N GLU A 32 -4.88 -7.98 6.90
CA GLU A 32 -6.00 -7.32 6.20
C GLU A 32 -5.63 -6.96 4.76
N LEU A 33 -4.45 -6.35 4.54
CA LEU A 33 -3.96 -6.01 3.21
C LEU A 33 -3.81 -7.25 2.31
N ALA A 34 -3.28 -8.35 2.85
CA ALA A 34 -3.18 -9.62 2.13
C ALA A 34 -4.57 -10.16 1.75
N SER A 35 -5.55 -10.05 2.65
CA SER A 35 -6.94 -10.45 2.41
C SER A 35 -7.63 -9.59 1.35
N LEU A 36 -7.16 -8.35 1.15
CA LEU A 36 -7.58 -7.47 0.06
C LEU A 36 -6.87 -7.75 -1.27
N GLY A 37 -5.96 -8.73 -1.33
CA GLY A 37 -5.24 -9.09 -2.55
C GLY A 37 -3.95 -8.30 -2.76
N PHE A 38 -3.46 -7.56 -1.76
CA PHE A 38 -2.11 -7.00 -1.81
C PHE A 38 -1.07 -8.09 -1.58
N VAL A 39 -0.04 -8.10 -2.42
CA VAL A 39 1.09 -9.03 -2.33
C VAL A 39 2.35 -8.23 -2.07
N GLN A 40 3.10 -8.60 -1.01
CA GLN A 40 4.39 -7.99 -0.75
C GLN A 40 5.38 -8.31 -1.87
N LYS A 41 5.98 -7.26 -2.46
CA LYS A 41 6.97 -7.38 -3.54
C LYS A 41 8.39 -7.11 -3.08
N GLY A 42 8.54 -6.36 -2.00
CA GLY A 42 9.84 -6.03 -1.45
C GLY A 42 9.71 -5.39 -0.08
N GLY A 43 10.85 -4.99 0.46
CA GLY A 43 10.93 -4.27 1.72
C GLY A 43 12.26 -4.47 2.41
N ASN A 44 12.51 -3.61 3.37
CA ASN A 44 13.60 -3.67 4.33
C ASN A 44 13.02 -3.38 5.73
N ILE A 45 13.89 -3.12 6.71
CA ILE A 45 13.46 -2.83 8.08
C ILE A 45 12.65 -1.52 8.20
N ALA A 46 12.87 -0.57 7.30
CA ALA A 46 12.28 0.77 7.35
C ALA A 46 11.01 0.88 6.51
N ALA A 47 10.83 0.02 5.51
CA ALA A 47 9.65 0.05 4.65
C ALA A 47 9.33 -1.29 4.01
N LYS A 48 8.04 -1.54 3.75
CA LYS A 48 7.56 -2.65 2.91
C LYS A 48 6.82 -2.12 1.69
N THR A 49 6.94 -2.82 0.58
CA THR A 49 6.24 -2.50 -0.65
C THR A 49 5.30 -3.63 -1.04
N LEU A 50 4.06 -3.28 -1.37
CA LEU A 50 3.01 -4.21 -1.75
C LEU A 50 2.35 -3.76 -3.05
N GLU A 51 1.81 -4.72 -3.79
CA GLU A 51 1.10 -4.48 -5.03
C GLU A 51 -0.25 -5.18 -5.05
N HIS A 52 -1.25 -4.51 -5.64
CA HIS A 52 -2.53 -5.11 -6.00
C HIS A 52 -2.68 -5.07 -7.52
N THR A 53 -2.17 -6.09 -8.21
CA THR A 53 -2.04 -6.12 -9.68
C THR A 53 -3.35 -5.89 -10.42
N ASN A 54 -4.48 -6.44 -9.94
CA ASN A 54 -5.78 -6.29 -10.60
C ASN A 54 -6.32 -4.84 -10.59
N LEU A 55 -5.91 -4.04 -9.61
CA LEU A 55 -6.29 -2.63 -9.49
C LEU A 55 -5.14 -1.70 -9.86
N GLU A 56 -4.00 -2.26 -10.28
CA GLU A 56 -2.77 -1.53 -10.59
C GLU A 56 -2.41 -0.51 -9.50
N LEU A 57 -2.41 -0.96 -8.24
CA LEU A 57 -2.06 -0.15 -7.07
C LEU A 57 -0.75 -0.62 -6.46
N PHE A 58 0.10 0.34 -6.11
CA PHE A 58 1.32 0.18 -5.35
C PHE A 58 1.14 0.81 -3.97
N LEU A 59 1.54 0.10 -2.92
CA LEU A 59 1.46 0.56 -1.55
C LEU A 59 2.85 0.50 -0.92
N ILE A 60 3.30 1.62 -0.36
CA ILE A 60 4.51 1.72 0.45
C ILE A 60 4.06 1.90 1.89
N ILE A 61 4.64 1.12 2.80
CA ILE A 61 4.40 1.23 4.25
C ILE A 61 5.72 1.53 4.91
N GLY A 62 5.87 2.69 5.54
CA GLY A 62 7.04 3.06 6.31
C GLY A 62 6.87 2.70 7.79
N TYR A 63 7.93 2.19 8.38
CA TYR A 63 7.98 1.76 9.78
C TYR A 63 8.90 2.67 10.59
N ALA A 64 8.52 2.93 11.83
CA ALA A 64 9.40 3.52 12.83
C ALA A 64 10.41 2.48 13.35
N GLN A 65 11.38 2.92 14.14
CA GLN A 65 12.43 2.04 14.70
C GLN A 65 11.87 0.94 15.61
N ASP A 66 10.71 1.17 16.22
CA ASP A 66 10.01 0.20 17.06
C ASP A 66 9.15 -0.79 16.26
N GLY A 67 9.15 -0.70 14.92
CA GLY A 67 8.37 -1.56 14.03
C GLY A 67 6.88 -1.18 13.92
N SER A 68 6.46 -0.09 14.58
CA SER A 68 5.15 0.52 14.34
C SER A 68 5.11 1.22 13.00
N ILE A 69 3.91 1.52 12.50
CA ILE A 69 3.75 2.19 11.21
C ILE A 69 3.90 3.69 11.42
N ALA A 70 4.85 4.28 10.69
CA ALA A 70 5.08 5.72 10.71
C ALA A 70 4.26 6.44 9.63
N ASN A 71 4.17 5.86 8.44
CA ASN A 71 3.46 6.42 7.29
C ASN A 71 3.10 5.34 6.26
N TYR A 72 2.30 5.73 5.27
CA TYR A 72 2.06 4.92 4.08
C TYR A 72 1.74 5.80 2.88
N GLU A 73 1.89 5.24 1.69
CA GLU A 73 1.56 5.90 0.43
C GLU A 73 0.94 4.89 -0.55
N ILE A 74 -0.16 5.26 -1.19
CA ILE A 74 -0.83 4.45 -2.20
C ILE A 74 -0.87 5.13 -3.57
N ILE A 75 -0.19 4.52 -4.54
CA ILE A 75 0.10 5.09 -5.85
C ILE A 75 -0.47 4.17 -6.95
N PRO A 76 -1.31 4.67 -7.87
CA PRO A 76 -1.65 3.94 -9.08
C PRO A 76 -0.40 3.70 -9.95
N PHE A 77 -0.29 2.54 -10.61
CA PHE A 77 0.87 2.25 -11.48
C PHE A 77 1.04 3.27 -12.62
N ALA A 78 -0.06 3.85 -13.09
CA ALA A 78 -0.03 4.93 -14.07
C ALA A 78 0.73 6.17 -13.57
N GLU A 79 0.69 6.45 -12.26
CA GLU A 79 1.34 7.59 -11.62
C GLU A 79 2.80 7.26 -11.22
N MET A 80 3.14 5.99 -10.99
CA MET A 80 4.51 5.56 -10.68
C MET A 80 5.54 5.89 -11.77
N LYS A 81 5.13 5.90 -13.04
CA LYS A 81 6.02 6.20 -14.19
C LYS A 81 6.53 7.63 -14.20
N LEU A 82 5.89 8.54 -13.45
CA LEU A 82 6.31 9.94 -13.33
C LEU A 82 7.39 10.14 -12.25
N SER A 83 7.41 9.31 -11.20
CA SER A 83 8.41 9.40 -10.12
C SER A 83 9.77 8.78 -10.45
N ARG A 84 9.89 7.90 -11.46
CA ARG A 84 11.17 7.27 -11.84
C ARG A 84 12.00 8.05 -12.88
N LYS A 85 11.58 9.26 -13.26
CA LYS A 85 12.33 10.12 -14.21
C LYS A 85 13.23 11.17 -13.55
N GLU A 86 13.27 11.24 -12.22
CA GLU A 86 14.17 12.12 -11.47
C GLU A 86 15.14 11.33 -10.58
N GLY A 87 15.81 10.33 -11.17
CA GLY A 87 16.88 9.57 -10.54
C GLY A 87 18.02 9.33 -11.51
#